data_AF-A0A954N689-F1
#
_entry.id   AF-A0A954N689-F1
#
_cell.length_a   1.000
_cell.length_b   1.000
_cell.length_c   1.000
_cell.angle_alpha   90.00
_cell.angle_beta   90.00
_cell.angle_gamma   90.00
#
_symmetry.space_group_name_H-M   'P 1'
#
loop_
_entity.id
_entity.type
_entity.pdbx_description
1 polymer ?
#
loop_
_entity_poly.entity_id
_entity_poly.type
_entity_poly.pdbx_seq_one_letter_code
_entity_poly.pdbx_strand_id
1 'polypeptide(L)'
;MNIWRWADLLEPVPEGAQLTLGEGDTALIRSRRIGPSVGLPNLFFKLEHGNASGSYKDRFAFSAISHMVARGQKKCIATSSGNTGAALAAYCAAAGIECRIALV
;
A
#
# COMPACT_ATOMS: atom_id res chain seq x y z
N MET A 1 -1.72 -14.29 -2.17
CA MET A 1 -2.00 -13.48 -3.36
C MET A 1 -1.59 -12.05 -3.03
N ASN A 2 -0.80 -11.37 -3.86
CA ASN A 2 -0.37 -9.99 -3.63
C ASN A 2 -0.86 -9.09 -4.78
N ILE A 3 -0.53 -7.80 -4.71
CA ILE A 3 -0.97 -6.79 -5.69
C ILE A 3 -0.40 -6.98 -7.11
N TRP A 4 0.74 -7.67 -7.27
CA TRP A 4 1.37 -7.90 -8.58
C TRP A 4 0.55 -8.79 -9.51
N ARG A 5 -0.49 -9.47 -9.01
CA ARG A 5 -1.51 -10.11 -9.86
C ARG A 5 -2.20 -9.14 -10.83
N TRP A 6 -2.07 -7.82 -10.60
CA TRP A 6 -2.61 -6.75 -11.42
C TRP A 6 -1.51 -5.99 -12.18
N ALA A 7 -0.31 -6.57 -12.35
CA ALA A 7 0.83 -5.90 -12.98
C ALA A 7 0.51 -5.30 -14.36
N ASP A 8 -0.33 -5.98 -15.15
CA ASP A 8 -0.74 -5.53 -16.49
C ASP A 8 -1.57 -4.22 -16.49
N LEU A 9 -2.10 -3.82 -15.33
CA LEU A 9 -2.86 -2.59 -15.15
C LEU A 9 -2.05 -1.46 -14.50
N LEU A 10 -0.78 -1.72 -14.15
CA LEU A 10 0.10 -0.79 -13.46
C LEU A 10 1.19 -0.25 -14.39
N GLU A 11 1.85 0.83 -13.98
CA GLU A 11 3.09 1.23 -14.64
C GLU A 11 4.12 0.08 -14.54
N PRO A 12 4.74 -0.35 -15.66
CA PRO A 12 5.60 -1.52 -15.65
C PRO A 12 6.79 -1.38 -14.69
N VAL A 13 7.02 -2.43 -13.89
CA VAL A 13 8.21 -2.60 -13.05
C VAL A 13 8.86 -3.95 -13.42
N PRO A 14 10.18 -3.98 -13.70
CA PRO A 14 10.90 -5.23 -13.93
C PRO A 14 10.72 -6.21 -12.77
N GLU A 15 10.52 -7.50 -13.05
CA GLU A 15 10.21 -8.53 -12.02
C GLU A 15 11.21 -8.52 -10.86
N GLY A 16 12.51 -8.38 -11.13
CA GLY A 16 13.55 -8.30 -10.10
C GLY A 16 13.49 -7.06 -9.19
N ALA A 17 12.65 -6.08 -9.51
CA ALA A 17 12.42 -4.87 -8.72
C ALA A 17 11.02 -4.82 -8.09
N GLN A 18 10.18 -5.84 -8.30
CA GLN A 18 8.81 -5.90 -7.79
C GLN A 18 8.82 -6.25 -6.29
N LEU A 19 8.74 -5.24 -5.43
CA LEU A 19 8.65 -5.42 -3.99
C LEU A 19 7.22 -5.70 -3.55
N THR A 20 7.07 -6.47 -2.47
CA THR A 20 5.78 -6.67 -1.83
C THR A 20 5.99 -7.04 -0.36
N LEU A 21 5.07 -6.59 0.49
CA LEU A 21 4.90 -7.04 1.88
C LEU A 21 3.58 -7.83 2.04
N GLY A 22 2.96 -8.25 0.92
CA GLY A 22 1.67 -8.95 0.91
C GLY A 22 0.46 -8.03 0.87
N GLU A 23 0.65 -6.74 0.58
CA GLU A 23 -0.41 -5.75 0.41
C GLU A 23 -1.38 -6.11 -0.72
N GLY A 24 -2.61 -5.63 -0.54
CA GLY A 24 -3.73 -6.02 -1.38
C GLY A 24 -4.56 -7.13 -0.75
N ASP A 25 -5.52 -7.63 -1.54
CA ASP A 25 -6.42 -8.73 -1.17
C ASP A 25 -7.10 -8.64 0.21
N THR A 26 -7.24 -7.42 0.74
CA THR A 26 -7.84 -7.14 2.04
C THR A 26 -9.33 -7.51 2.08
N ALA A 27 -9.84 -7.79 3.27
CA ALA A 27 -11.21 -8.26 3.43
C ALA A 27 -12.27 -7.25 2.90
N LEU A 28 -13.30 -7.77 2.24
CA LEU A 28 -14.52 -7.04 1.87
C LEU A 28 -15.68 -7.60 2.68
N ILE A 29 -16.13 -6.86 3.69
CA ILE A 29 -17.09 -7.36 4.68
C ILE A 29 -18.45 -6.71 4.47
N ARG A 30 -19.50 -7.53 4.31
CA ARG A 30 -20.88 -7.06 4.21
C ARG A 30 -21.35 -6.46 5.55
N SER A 31 -21.97 -5.28 5.50
CA SER A 31 -22.56 -4.65 6.68
C SER A 31 -23.75 -5.43 7.19
N ARG A 32 -23.75 -5.73 8.50
CA ARG A 32 -24.82 -6.50 9.17
C ARG A 32 -25.84 -5.62 9.91
N ARG A 33 -25.46 -4.38 10.27
CA ARG A 33 -26.30 -3.46 11.05
C ARG A 33 -26.49 -2.11 10.38
N ILE A 34 -25.38 -1.44 10.02
CA ILE A 34 -25.43 -0.08 9.46
C ILE A 34 -26.17 -0.05 8.12
N GLY A 35 -25.90 -1.00 7.22
CA GLY A 35 -26.57 -1.08 5.91
C GLY A 35 -28.09 -1.23 6.08
N PRO A 36 -28.56 -2.27 6.80
CA PRO A 36 -29.97 -2.43 7.11
C PRO A 36 -30.63 -1.23 7.81
N SER A 37 -29.95 -0.59 8.77
CA SER A 37 -30.54 0.52 9.53
C SER A 37 -30.79 1.79 8.71
N VAL A 38 -30.14 1.92 7.56
CA VAL A 38 -30.29 3.09 6.65
C VAL A 38 -30.87 2.71 5.28
N GLY A 39 -31.44 1.50 5.16
CA GLY A 39 -32.07 1.04 3.91
C GLY A 39 -31.08 0.73 2.77
N LEU A 40 -29.80 0.48 3.08
CA LEU A 40 -28.77 0.12 2.10
C LEU A 40 -28.52 -1.40 2.09
N PRO A 41 -29.13 -2.16 1.16
CA PRO A 41 -29.04 -3.62 1.14
C PRO A 41 -27.67 -4.14 0.70
N ASN A 42 -26.84 -3.31 0.08
CA ASN A 42 -25.52 -3.68 -0.48
C ASN A 42 -24.40 -2.79 0.06
N LEU A 43 -24.42 -2.48 1.36
CA LEU A 43 -23.30 -1.81 2.01
C LEU A 43 -22.20 -2.82 2.39
N PHE A 44 -20.97 -2.54 1.97
CA PHE A 44 -19.77 -3.32 2.30
C PHE A 44 -18.65 -2.41 2.83
N PHE A 45 -17.76 -2.98 3.64
CA PHE A 45 -16.56 -2.33 4.15
C PHE A 45 -15.33 -3.00 3.58
N LYS A 46 -14.47 -2.20 2.92
CA LYS A 46 -13.16 -2.65 2.45
C LYS A 46 -12.13 -2.38 3.56
N LEU A 47 -11.68 -3.44 4.21
CA LEU A 47 -10.86 -3.37 5.42
C LEU A 47 -9.37 -3.20 5.11
N GLU A 48 -9.00 -2.02 4.63
CA GLU A 48 -7.63 -1.67 4.24
C GLU A 48 -6.62 -1.61 5.39
N HIS A 49 -7.08 -1.66 6.63
CA HIS A 49 -6.21 -1.75 7.80
C HIS A 49 -5.51 -3.11 7.91
N GLY A 50 -5.90 -4.11 7.11
CA GLY A 50 -5.25 -5.42 7.06
C GLY A 50 -3.95 -5.46 6.23
N ASN A 51 -3.56 -4.36 5.58
CA ASN A 51 -2.25 -4.29 4.91
C ASN A 51 -1.10 -4.19 5.94
N ALA A 52 0.13 -4.47 5.52
CA ALA A 52 1.31 -4.61 6.37
C ALA A 52 1.60 -3.42 7.32
N SER A 53 1.46 -2.17 6.85
CA SER A 53 1.62 -0.96 7.68
C SER A 53 0.33 -0.53 8.40
N GLY A 54 -0.75 -1.27 8.22
CA GLY A 54 -2.05 -0.98 8.82
C GLY A 54 -2.90 0.03 8.05
N SER A 55 -2.58 0.31 6.77
CA SER A 55 -3.37 1.24 5.97
C SER A 55 -3.33 0.96 4.46
N TYR A 56 -4.25 1.56 3.71
CA TYR A 56 -4.26 1.48 2.25
C TYR A 56 -3.02 2.11 1.58
N LYS A 57 -2.22 2.89 2.31
CA LYS A 57 -1.01 3.54 1.78
C LYS A 57 0.04 2.56 1.31
N ASP A 58 -0.04 1.31 1.75
CA ASP A 58 0.79 0.21 1.27
C ASP A 58 0.62 -0.05 -0.23
N ARG A 59 -0.61 0.10 -0.75
CA ARG A 59 -0.88 0.00 -2.19
C ARG A 59 -0.18 1.08 -3.01
N PHE A 60 0.15 2.20 -2.39
CA PHE A 60 0.96 3.24 -3.03
C PHE A 60 2.45 2.94 -2.82
N ALA A 61 2.84 2.62 -1.59
CA ALA A 61 4.23 2.45 -1.20
C ALA A 61 4.91 1.31 -1.96
N PHE A 62 4.24 0.17 -2.17
CA PHE A 62 4.83 -0.95 -2.93
C PHE A 62 5.24 -0.50 -4.34
N SER A 63 4.35 0.18 -5.05
CA SER A 63 4.60 0.61 -6.43
C SER A 63 5.71 1.67 -6.45
N ALA A 64 5.59 2.70 -5.62
CA ALA A 64 6.56 3.79 -5.56
C ALA A 64 7.98 3.26 -5.29
N ILE A 65 8.15 2.44 -4.24
CA ILE A 65 9.47 1.94 -3.86
C ILE A 65 9.99 0.90 -4.88
N SER A 66 9.12 0.11 -5.50
CA SER A 66 9.52 -0.82 -6.58
C SER A 66 10.07 -0.08 -7.79
N HIS A 67 9.46 1.05 -8.18
CA HIS A 67 10.04 1.92 -9.21
C HIS A 67 11.37 2.54 -8.77
N MET A 68 11.53 2.89 -7.49
CA MET A 68 12.81 3.37 -6.98
C MET A 68 13.91 2.31 -7.10
N VAL A 69 13.61 1.05 -6.77
CA VAL A 69 14.52 -0.09 -6.94
C VAL A 69 14.88 -0.27 -8.42
N ALA A 70 13.88 -0.26 -9.31
CA ALA A 70 14.10 -0.40 -10.75
C ALA A 70 15.00 0.71 -11.33
N ARG A 71 14.93 1.91 -10.76
CA ARG A 71 15.74 3.08 -11.17
C ARG A 71 17.09 3.16 -10.42
N GLY A 72 17.43 2.17 -9.60
CA GLY A 72 18.68 2.16 -8.82
C GLY A 72 18.77 3.24 -7.74
N GLN A 73 17.64 3.83 -7.35
CA GLN A 73 17.61 4.91 -6.35
C GLN A 73 17.86 4.37 -4.94
N LYS A 74 18.50 5.19 -4.10
CA LYS A 74 18.96 4.78 -2.76
C LYS A 74 18.39 5.61 -1.62
N LYS A 75 17.65 6.69 -1.93
CA LYS A 75 17.11 7.62 -0.93
C LYS A 75 15.67 8.01 -1.28
N CYS A 76 14.76 7.79 -0.34
CA CYS A 76 13.38 8.26 -0.36
C CYS A 76 13.25 9.43 0.61
N ILE A 77 12.73 10.57 0.11
CA ILE A 77 12.42 11.74 0.93
C ILE A 77 10.96 12.07 0.72
N ALA A 78 10.19 12.19 1.80
CA ALA A 78 8.78 12.52 1.74
C ALA A 78 8.35 13.40 2.92
N THR A 79 7.24 14.12 2.76
CA THR A 79 6.58 14.85 3.84
C THR A 79 5.36 14.08 4.32
N SER A 80 5.32 13.76 5.62
CA SER A 80 4.15 13.08 6.21
C SER A 80 4.17 13.13 7.73
N SER A 81 2.99 13.31 8.33
CA SER A 81 2.75 13.15 9.77
C SER A 81 1.99 11.87 10.11
N GLY A 82 1.84 10.91 9.18
CA GLY A 82 1.03 9.71 9.42
C GLY A 82 1.28 8.55 8.46
N ASN A 83 0.21 7.84 8.10
CA ASN A 83 0.25 6.53 7.43
C ASN A 83 1.09 6.47 6.15
N THR A 84 1.16 7.55 5.37
CA THR A 84 2.02 7.57 4.17
C THR A 84 3.49 7.43 4.55
N GLY A 85 3.96 8.16 5.57
CA GLY A 85 5.32 8.06 6.07
C GLY A 85 5.61 6.67 6.65
N ALA A 86 4.67 6.10 7.41
CA ALA A 86 4.80 4.75 7.95
C ALA A 86 4.93 3.69 6.85
N ALA A 87 4.07 3.75 5.81
CA ALA A 87 4.15 2.86 4.66
C ALA A 87 5.48 3.04 3.90
N LEU A 88 5.84 4.27 3.53
CA LEU A 88 7.10 4.52 2.82
C LEU A 88 8.32 4.02 3.61
N ALA A 89 8.36 4.25 4.92
CA ALA A 89 9.43 3.74 5.78
C ALA A 89 9.51 2.21 5.77
N ALA A 90 8.37 1.52 5.88
CA ALA A 90 8.31 0.06 5.85
C ALA A 90 8.84 -0.54 4.54
N TYR A 91 8.38 -0.03 3.39
CA TYR A 91 8.82 -0.52 2.09
C TYR A 91 10.26 -0.14 1.76
N CYS A 92 10.70 1.07 2.16
CA CYS A 92 12.11 1.44 2.03
C CYS A 92 13.02 0.52 2.84
N ALA A 93 12.63 0.17 4.08
CA ALA A 93 13.37 -0.77 4.91
C ALA A 93 13.47 -2.16 4.25
N ALA A 94 12.36 -2.66 3.68
CA ALA A 94 12.35 -3.93 2.94
C ALA A 94 13.23 -3.89 1.67
N ALA A 95 13.36 -2.72 1.05
CA ALA A 95 14.14 -2.50 -0.18
C ALA A 95 15.62 -2.17 0.05
N GLY A 96 16.04 -1.93 1.30
CA GLY A 96 17.37 -1.38 1.60
C GLY A 96 17.57 0.05 1.09
N ILE A 97 16.51 0.86 1.02
CA ILE A 97 16.53 2.27 0.63
C ILE A 97 16.51 3.14 1.89
N GLU A 98 17.38 4.16 1.95
CA GLU A 98 17.36 5.14 3.04
C GLU A 98 16.07 5.96 2.97
N CYS A 99 15.31 6.06 4.07
CA CYS A 99 14.07 6.82 4.12
C CYS A 99 14.19 8.01 5.08
N ARG A 100 13.82 9.21 4.62
CA ARG A 100 13.73 10.42 5.44
C ARG A 100 12.34 11.02 5.32
N ILE A 101 11.65 11.10 6.45
CA ILE A 101 10.32 11.73 6.53
C ILE A 101 10.45 13.08 7.22
N ALA A 102 10.09 14.15 6.51
CA ALA A 102 9.93 15.47 7.09
C ALA A 102 8.50 15.62 7.64
N LEU A 103 8.40 16.10 8.87
CA LEU A 103 7.10 16.36 9.51
C LEU A 103 6.51 17.67 8.97
N VAL A 104 5.19 17.66 8.78
CA VAL A 104 4.37 18.84 8.44
C VAL A 104 3.38 19.12 9.55
#